data_AF-A0A6J7II97-F1
#
_entry.id   AF-A0A6J7II97-F1
#
_cell.length_a   1.000
_cell.length_b   1.000
_cell.length_c   1.000
_cell.angle_alpha   90.00
_cell.angle_beta   90.00
_cell.angle_gamma   90.00
#
_symmetry.space_group_name_H-M   'P 1'
#
loop_
_entity.id
_entity.type
_entity.pdbx_description
1 polymer ?
#
loop_
_entity_poly.entity_id
_entity_poly.type
_entity_poly.pdbx_seq_one_letter_code
_entity_poly.pdbx_strand_id
1 'polypeptide(L)'
;MVKVWEALDQEEIITAWLPEWAPVRSLPQRNVLHRHTVDRHMVETVVHAAALTRRVHRPDLLLIAALFHDIGKGSSEDHSVRGSRLIKPLALRIGFNDEDAHTLTLLVQNHLLLAATATRRDLNDPATIDSVLAAIPNIDTLELLHALSIADGEATGSGAWSAWKATLVADLVRRVRAAMTGTTLAQQPELDAQQRAFAEVAALRVAVTMRESDYAIEIIAPDKPGLLSIVAGVLHVARLDVRSARTRSHGASAVMEWIVNLDPHAPIPTAEKLHEAIDSALNDQSDLEKQIQARIAAYAKRPTIPVPPLEVEVFTSASTDSTVLEVRSHDMPGLLFRIGDAVTRCRVDIRSAIVTTLGAEAIDTLYVTEIAGGPLTRERADEVVGRLREMLR
;
A
#
# COMPACT_ATOMS: atom_id res chain seq x y z
N MET A 1 1.39 8.99 18.88
CA MET A 1 0.22 9.52 18.15
C MET A 1 -0.78 10.18 19.08
N VAL A 2 -1.48 9.40 19.92
CA VAL A 2 -2.52 9.87 20.86
C VAL A 2 -2.19 11.20 21.57
N LYS A 3 -1.10 11.26 22.35
CA LYS A 3 -0.75 12.46 23.13
C LYS A 3 -0.56 13.72 22.26
N VAL A 4 -0.07 13.53 21.03
CA VAL A 4 0.12 14.64 20.07
C VAL A 4 -1.24 15.10 19.55
N TRP A 5 -2.11 14.17 19.16
CA TRP A 5 -3.46 14.49 18.72
C TRP A 5 -4.25 15.23 19.81
N GLU A 6 -4.20 14.72 21.06
CA GLU A 6 -4.87 15.36 22.19
C GLU A 6 -4.35 16.77 22.48
N ALA A 7 -3.04 17.00 22.36
CA ALA A 7 -2.48 18.34 22.51
C ALA A 7 -2.99 19.29 21.41
N LEU A 8 -3.04 18.82 20.15
CA LEU A 8 -3.59 19.62 19.04
C LEU A 8 -5.10 19.86 19.21
N ASP A 9 -5.85 18.89 19.71
CA ASP A 9 -7.28 19.02 19.95
C ASP A 9 -7.57 19.97 21.13
N GLN A 10 -6.76 19.94 22.19
CA GLN A 10 -6.86 20.87 23.32
C GLN A 10 -6.67 22.32 22.88
N GLU A 11 -5.75 22.56 21.95
CA GLU A 11 -5.51 23.88 21.33
C GLU A 11 -6.49 24.18 20.17
N GLU A 12 -7.53 23.37 20.00
CA GLU A 12 -8.61 23.52 19.00
C GLU A 12 -8.17 23.48 17.53
N ILE A 13 -6.91 23.10 17.28
CA ILE A 13 -6.33 22.99 15.93
C ILE A 13 -7.09 21.94 15.11
N ILE A 14 -7.43 20.80 15.73
CA ILE A 14 -8.17 19.72 15.06
C ILE A 14 -9.55 20.21 14.61
N THR A 15 -10.28 20.91 15.47
CA THR A 15 -11.62 21.42 15.12
C THR A 15 -11.54 22.52 14.06
N ALA A 16 -10.49 23.34 14.09
CA ALA A 16 -10.26 24.35 13.06
C ALA A 16 -9.98 23.73 11.67
N TRP A 17 -9.22 22.63 11.63
CA TRP A 17 -8.97 21.90 10.38
C TRP A 17 -10.14 21.01 9.95
N LEU A 18 -10.87 20.45 10.90
CA LEU A 18 -11.91 19.44 10.70
C LEU A 18 -13.16 19.83 11.50
N PRO A 19 -14.02 20.73 10.99
CA PRO A 19 -15.21 21.19 11.71
C PRO A 19 -16.17 20.06 12.10
N GLU A 20 -16.20 18.96 11.33
CA GLU A 20 -16.99 17.76 11.60
C GLU A 20 -16.58 17.04 12.88
N TRP A 21 -15.40 17.34 13.44
CA TRP A 21 -14.90 16.79 14.71
C TRP A 21 -15.63 17.37 15.93
N ALA A 22 -16.13 18.62 15.85
CA ALA A 22 -16.71 19.33 16.98
C ALA A 22 -17.85 18.56 17.71
N PRO A 23 -18.79 17.88 17.01
CA PRO A 23 -19.87 17.13 17.66
C PRO A 23 -19.41 15.86 18.38
N VAL A 24 -18.24 15.31 18.04
CA VAL A 24 -17.70 14.07 18.65
C VAL A 24 -16.62 14.33 19.69
N ARG A 25 -16.08 15.55 19.75
CA ARG A 25 -15.10 15.99 20.75
C ARG A 25 -15.64 15.79 22.17
N SER A 26 -14.89 15.03 22.97
CA SER A 26 -15.22 14.63 24.34
C SER A 26 -16.62 14.02 24.52
N LEU A 27 -17.23 13.49 23.46
CA LEU A 27 -18.58 12.93 23.49
C LEU A 27 -18.58 11.58 24.22
N PRO A 28 -19.37 11.39 25.31
CA PRO A 28 -19.44 10.10 26.00
C PRO A 28 -20.10 9.01 25.14
N GLN A 29 -19.58 7.79 25.22
CA GLN A 29 -20.20 6.62 24.58
C GLN A 29 -21.26 6.00 25.49
N ARG A 30 -22.45 5.73 24.94
CA ARG A 30 -23.61 5.21 25.70
C ARG A 30 -23.62 3.67 25.81
N ASN A 31 -22.46 3.03 25.90
CA ASN A 31 -22.33 1.58 26.02
C ASN A 31 -21.16 1.21 26.95
N VAL A 32 -21.43 0.29 27.88
CA VAL A 32 -20.55 -0.17 28.97
C VAL A 32 -19.22 -0.74 28.47
N LEU A 33 -19.15 -1.17 27.22
CA LEU A 33 -17.95 -1.72 26.61
C LEU A 33 -16.94 -0.66 26.18
N HIS A 34 -17.36 0.58 25.90
CA HIS A 34 -16.44 1.64 25.49
C HIS A 34 -15.82 2.32 26.70
N ARG A 35 -14.49 2.31 26.74
CA ARG A 35 -13.68 2.95 27.81
C ARG A 35 -13.39 4.42 27.54
N HIS A 36 -13.55 4.85 26.30
CA HIS A 36 -13.13 6.16 25.80
C HIS A 36 -14.33 6.96 25.29
N THR A 37 -14.22 8.29 25.32
CA THR A 37 -15.09 9.19 24.55
C THR A 37 -14.95 8.89 23.05
N VAL A 38 -15.92 9.32 22.24
CA VAL A 38 -15.98 8.99 20.80
C VAL A 38 -14.71 9.44 20.07
N ASP A 39 -14.31 10.69 20.25
CA ASP A 39 -13.06 11.24 19.71
C ASP A 39 -11.81 10.42 20.10
N ARG A 40 -11.65 10.10 21.39
CA ARG A 40 -10.51 9.30 21.86
C ARG A 40 -10.56 7.88 21.29
N HIS A 41 -11.74 7.26 21.21
CA HIS A 41 -11.95 5.95 20.59
C HIS A 41 -11.55 5.93 19.12
N MET A 42 -11.92 6.96 18.36
CA MET A 42 -11.51 7.10 16.96
C MET A 42 -9.99 7.19 16.82
N VAL A 43 -9.31 7.94 17.70
CA VAL A 43 -7.83 8.02 17.71
C VAL A 43 -7.20 6.67 18.11
N GLU A 44 -7.74 5.96 19.11
CA GLU A 44 -7.25 4.61 19.46
C GLU A 44 -7.45 3.62 18.30
N THR A 45 -8.58 3.71 17.60
CA THR A 45 -8.88 2.90 16.41
C THR A 45 -7.82 3.13 15.34
N VAL A 46 -7.36 4.37 15.14
CA VAL A 46 -6.24 4.67 14.23
C VAL A 46 -4.93 4.03 14.71
N VAL A 47 -4.65 3.97 16.02
CA VAL A 47 -3.44 3.32 16.56
C VAL A 47 -3.46 1.82 16.22
N HIS A 48 -4.59 1.16 16.41
CA HIS A 48 -4.75 -0.25 16.06
C HIS A 48 -4.70 -0.46 14.53
N ALA A 49 -5.35 0.42 13.75
CA ALA A 49 -5.31 0.37 12.29
C ALA A 49 -3.91 0.56 11.72
N ALA A 50 -3.06 1.37 12.37
CA ALA A 50 -1.66 1.55 12.00
C ALA A 50 -0.84 0.25 12.07
N ALA A 51 -1.22 -0.71 12.92
CA ALA A 51 -0.60 -2.04 12.95
C ALA A 51 -1.04 -2.94 11.79
N LEU A 52 -2.12 -2.58 11.09
CA LEU A 52 -2.77 -3.37 10.04
C LEU A 52 -2.58 -2.76 8.64
N THR A 53 -1.81 -1.70 8.48
CA THR A 53 -1.60 -1.00 7.19
C THR A 53 -1.10 -1.92 6.08
N ARG A 54 -0.37 -2.98 6.42
CA ARG A 54 0.16 -3.96 5.45
C ARG A 54 -0.83 -5.02 5.04
N ARG A 55 -1.97 -5.11 5.73
CA ARG A 55 -3.03 -6.08 5.39
C ARG A 55 -4.02 -5.53 4.37
N VAL A 56 -3.81 -4.31 3.87
CA VAL A 56 -4.70 -3.63 2.92
C VAL A 56 -3.92 -2.98 1.76
N HIS A 57 -4.57 -2.86 0.60
CA HIS A 57 -3.99 -2.18 -0.58
C HIS A 57 -3.95 -0.64 -0.47
N ARG A 58 -4.80 -0.04 0.38
CA ARG A 58 -4.91 1.42 0.57
C ARG A 58 -4.79 1.81 2.04
N PRO A 59 -3.57 1.74 2.62
CA PRO A 59 -3.35 2.02 4.05
C PRO A 59 -3.76 3.43 4.44
N ASP A 60 -3.64 4.39 3.53
CA ASP A 60 -4.12 5.76 3.69
C ASP A 60 -5.66 5.80 3.89
N LEU A 61 -6.43 5.08 3.08
CA LEU A 61 -7.89 5.00 3.24
C LEU A 61 -8.28 4.25 4.52
N LEU A 62 -7.52 3.23 4.94
CA LEU A 62 -7.74 2.54 6.22
C LEU A 62 -7.58 3.51 7.39
N LEU A 63 -6.50 4.30 7.43
CA LEU A 63 -6.25 5.24 8.53
C LEU A 63 -7.29 6.36 8.58
N ILE A 64 -7.71 6.89 7.43
CA ILE A 64 -8.76 7.91 7.35
C ILE A 64 -10.13 7.33 7.74
N ALA A 65 -10.47 6.13 7.26
CA ALA A 65 -11.70 5.46 7.67
C ALA A 65 -11.70 5.17 9.17
N ALA A 66 -10.58 4.69 9.73
CA ALA A 66 -10.42 4.48 11.18
C ALA A 66 -10.64 5.77 11.98
N LEU A 67 -10.06 6.88 11.52
CA LEU A 67 -10.19 8.18 12.17
C LEU A 67 -11.62 8.71 12.14
N PHE A 68 -12.42 8.38 11.14
CA PHE A 68 -13.75 8.97 10.94
C PHE A 68 -14.92 7.98 10.97
N HIS A 69 -14.71 6.69 11.27
CA HIS A 69 -15.77 5.67 11.24
C HIS A 69 -17.00 6.04 12.08
N ASP A 70 -16.75 6.74 13.20
CA ASP A 70 -17.74 7.14 14.18
C ASP A 70 -18.13 8.63 14.10
N ILE A 71 -17.70 9.36 13.08
CA ILE A 71 -17.91 10.82 12.95
C ILE A 71 -19.39 11.24 12.98
N GLY A 72 -20.29 10.31 12.63
CA GLY A 72 -21.74 10.52 12.67
C GLY A 72 -22.38 10.43 14.05
N LYS A 73 -21.63 10.07 15.11
CA LYS A 73 -22.16 10.06 16.50
C LYS A 73 -22.50 11.47 16.99
N GLY A 74 -23.29 11.55 18.06
CA GLY A 74 -23.77 12.81 18.64
C GLY A 74 -25.08 13.34 18.05
N SER A 75 -25.81 12.50 17.31
CA SER A 75 -27.15 12.81 16.78
C SER A 75 -28.16 11.70 17.09
N SER A 76 -29.45 11.94 16.81
CA SER A 76 -30.52 10.94 16.93
C SER A 76 -30.66 10.02 15.71
N GLU A 77 -29.95 10.32 14.62
CA GLU A 77 -29.90 9.50 13.42
C GLU A 77 -28.93 8.33 13.59
N ASP A 78 -29.08 7.29 12.77
CA ASP A 78 -28.06 6.26 12.61
C ASP A 78 -26.71 6.90 12.27
N HIS A 79 -25.72 6.68 13.13
CA HIS A 79 -24.41 7.30 13.03
C HIS A 79 -23.62 6.85 11.80
N SER A 80 -23.88 5.65 11.26
CA SER A 80 -23.22 5.17 10.05
C SER A 80 -23.76 5.91 8.82
N VAL A 81 -25.08 6.10 8.75
CA VAL A 81 -25.74 6.88 7.67
C VAL A 81 -25.38 8.37 7.73
N ARG A 82 -25.34 8.96 8.93
CA ARG A 82 -24.87 10.33 9.10
C ARG A 82 -23.38 10.45 8.77
N GLY A 83 -22.56 9.51 9.24
CA GLY A 83 -21.12 9.48 8.99
C GLY A 83 -20.78 9.42 7.50
N SER A 84 -21.50 8.62 6.73
CA SER A 84 -21.30 8.51 5.28
C SER A 84 -21.57 9.82 4.54
N ARG A 85 -22.54 10.62 4.99
CA ARG A 85 -22.80 11.97 4.44
C ARG A 85 -21.75 13.00 4.82
N LEU A 86 -21.11 12.85 5.99
CA LEU A 86 -20.06 13.75 6.47
C LEU A 86 -18.69 13.46 5.83
N ILE A 87 -18.36 12.18 5.63
CA ILE A 87 -17.01 11.80 5.20
C ILE A 87 -16.69 12.19 3.76
N LYS A 88 -17.67 12.12 2.83
CA LYS A 88 -17.42 12.46 1.41
C LYS A 88 -16.90 13.90 1.21
N PRO A 89 -17.60 14.96 1.66
CA PRO A 89 -17.10 16.33 1.51
C PRO A 89 -15.81 16.57 2.29
N LEU A 90 -15.63 15.93 3.44
CA LEU A 90 -14.40 16.00 4.23
C LEU A 90 -13.21 15.43 3.43
N ALA A 91 -13.35 14.23 2.87
CA ALA A 91 -12.31 13.55 2.10
C ALA A 91 -11.84 14.38 0.90
N LEU A 92 -12.80 14.92 0.13
CA LEU A 92 -12.50 15.81 -1.00
C LEU A 92 -11.73 17.06 -0.54
N ARG A 93 -12.13 17.66 0.59
CA ARG A 93 -11.49 18.87 1.14
C ARG A 93 -10.06 18.65 1.59
N ILE A 94 -9.71 17.43 2.04
CA ILE A 94 -8.35 17.08 2.45
C ILE A 94 -7.50 16.49 1.31
N GLY A 95 -8.04 16.41 0.08
CA GLY A 95 -7.28 16.11 -1.14
C GLY A 95 -7.52 14.74 -1.78
N PHE A 96 -8.46 13.94 -1.28
CA PHE A 96 -8.83 12.69 -1.96
C PHE A 96 -9.66 12.97 -3.23
N ASN A 97 -9.54 12.09 -4.22
CA ASN A 97 -10.38 12.13 -5.42
C ASN A 97 -11.79 11.56 -5.13
N ASP A 98 -12.71 11.64 -6.10
CA ASP A 98 -14.10 11.19 -5.89
C ASP A 98 -14.23 9.67 -5.68
N GLU A 99 -13.37 8.87 -6.31
CA GLU A 99 -13.34 7.40 -6.16
C GLU A 99 -12.91 6.98 -4.75
N ASP A 100 -11.84 7.60 -4.23
CA ASP A 100 -11.36 7.41 -2.87
C ASP A 100 -12.37 7.90 -1.83
N ALA A 101 -12.97 9.07 -2.08
CA ALA A 101 -14.03 9.59 -1.22
C ALA A 101 -15.28 8.68 -1.21
N HIS A 102 -15.61 8.05 -2.34
CA HIS A 102 -16.66 7.04 -2.42
C HIS A 102 -16.31 5.78 -1.61
N THR A 103 -15.07 5.31 -1.71
CA THR A 103 -14.58 4.17 -0.91
C THR A 103 -14.66 4.47 0.59
N LEU A 104 -14.22 5.65 1.03
CA LEU A 104 -14.36 6.08 2.43
C LEU A 104 -15.82 6.15 2.89
N THR A 105 -16.71 6.61 2.01
CA THR A 105 -18.16 6.63 2.27
C THR A 105 -18.70 5.22 2.55
N LEU A 106 -18.32 4.23 1.73
CA LEU A 106 -18.70 2.84 1.92
C LEU A 106 -18.13 2.25 3.21
N LEU A 107 -16.87 2.53 3.54
CA LEU A 107 -16.23 2.04 4.76
C LEU A 107 -16.90 2.61 6.01
N VAL A 108 -17.11 3.93 6.08
CA VAL A 108 -17.79 4.57 7.21
C VAL A 108 -19.23 4.09 7.35
N GLN A 109 -19.96 3.94 6.23
CA GLN A 109 -21.33 3.45 6.28
C GLN A 109 -21.45 2.00 6.76
N ASN A 110 -20.47 1.15 6.43
CA ASN A 110 -20.53 -0.29 6.68
C ASN A 110 -19.59 -0.76 7.79
N HIS A 111 -18.97 0.13 8.58
CA HIS A 111 -17.92 -0.24 9.54
C HIS A 111 -18.34 -1.31 10.56
N LEU A 112 -19.64 -1.43 10.87
CA LEU A 112 -20.19 -2.48 11.75
C LEU A 112 -20.59 -3.79 11.03
N LEU A 113 -20.64 -3.80 9.69
CA LEU A 113 -21.24 -4.87 8.88
C LEU A 113 -20.62 -6.23 9.19
N LEU A 114 -19.29 -6.35 9.12
CA LEU A 114 -18.60 -7.63 9.27
C LEU A 114 -18.73 -8.16 10.70
N ALA A 115 -18.49 -7.31 11.70
CA ALA A 115 -18.59 -7.68 13.11
C ALA A 115 -20.03 -8.08 13.50
N ALA A 116 -21.04 -7.36 13.01
CA ALA A 116 -22.44 -7.68 13.27
C ALA A 116 -22.89 -8.95 12.54
N THR A 117 -22.49 -9.12 11.28
CA THR A 117 -22.85 -10.30 10.48
C THR A 117 -22.23 -11.57 11.07
N ALA A 118 -20.92 -11.54 11.34
CA ALA A 118 -20.18 -12.69 11.81
C ALA A 118 -20.65 -13.23 13.17
N THR A 119 -21.21 -12.37 14.02
CA THR A 119 -21.66 -12.74 15.38
C THR A 119 -23.16 -13.04 15.48
N ARG A 120 -23.96 -12.69 14.46
CA ARG A 120 -25.43 -12.79 14.52
C ARG A 120 -26.05 -13.67 13.44
N ARG A 121 -25.29 -14.11 12.44
CA ARG A 121 -25.78 -14.92 11.31
C ARG A 121 -24.99 -16.22 11.15
N ASP A 122 -25.58 -17.19 10.46
CA ASP A 122 -24.90 -18.42 10.07
C ASP A 122 -23.98 -18.15 8.87
N LEU A 123 -22.69 -18.45 9.03
CA LEU A 123 -21.66 -18.26 8.00
C LEU A 123 -21.70 -19.33 6.90
N ASN A 124 -22.49 -20.40 7.08
CA ASN A 124 -22.70 -21.43 6.07
C ASN A 124 -23.90 -21.15 5.16
N ASP A 125 -24.75 -20.18 5.52
CA ASP A 125 -25.88 -19.76 4.69
C ASP A 125 -25.38 -18.86 3.54
N PRO A 126 -25.58 -19.25 2.25
CA PRO A 126 -25.23 -18.42 1.11
C PRO A 126 -25.85 -17.02 1.16
N ALA A 127 -27.07 -16.87 1.69
CA ALA A 127 -27.73 -15.58 1.80
C ALA A 127 -26.98 -14.60 2.73
N THR A 128 -26.27 -15.12 3.75
CA THR A 128 -25.38 -14.31 4.59
C THR A 128 -24.25 -13.73 3.76
N ILE A 129 -23.62 -14.54 2.90
CA ILE A 129 -22.53 -14.12 2.01
C ILE A 129 -23.02 -13.10 0.98
N ASP A 130 -24.14 -13.38 0.33
CA ASP A 130 -24.76 -12.49 -0.67
C ASP A 130 -25.09 -11.11 -0.08
N SER A 131 -25.52 -11.06 1.19
CA SER A 131 -25.79 -9.78 1.85
C SER A 131 -24.55 -8.91 2.05
N VAL A 132 -23.37 -9.51 2.20
CA VAL A 132 -22.09 -8.77 2.27
C VAL A 132 -21.63 -8.37 0.87
N LEU A 133 -21.75 -9.27 -0.12
CA LEU A 133 -21.43 -8.97 -1.52
C LEU A 133 -22.26 -7.80 -2.07
N ALA A 134 -23.52 -7.69 -1.68
CA ALA A 134 -24.39 -6.58 -2.10
C ALA A 134 -23.95 -5.21 -1.55
N ALA A 135 -23.26 -5.19 -0.41
CA ALA A 135 -22.79 -3.96 0.23
C ALA A 135 -21.34 -3.61 -0.13
N ILE A 136 -20.52 -4.62 -0.46
CA ILE A 136 -19.08 -4.48 -0.66
C ILE A 136 -18.72 -4.86 -2.11
N PRO A 137 -18.37 -3.87 -2.95
CA PRO A 137 -18.34 -4.06 -4.41
C PRO A 137 -17.13 -4.85 -4.91
N ASN A 138 -16.04 -4.88 -4.15
CA ASN A 138 -14.78 -5.49 -4.58
C ASN A 138 -13.94 -5.96 -3.39
N ILE A 139 -12.90 -6.73 -3.71
CA ILE A 139 -11.98 -7.34 -2.73
C ILE A 139 -11.23 -6.26 -1.94
N ASP A 140 -10.81 -5.18 -2.59
CA ASP A 140 -10.03 -4.11 -1.95
C ASP A 140 -10.83 -3.43 -0.84
N THR A 141 -12.11 -3.16 -1.08
CA THR A 141 -13.03 -2.60 -0.07
C THR A 141 -13.29 -3.61 1.06
N LEU A 142 -13.37 -4.91 0.74
CA LEU A 142 -13.54 -5.96 1.75
C LEU A 142 -12.33 -6.06 2.68
N GLU A 143 -11.12 -5.96 2.15
CA GLU A 143 -9.89 -5.93 2.95
C GLU A 143 -9.83 -4.73 3.89
N LEU A 144 -10.11 -3.54 3.36
CA LEU A 144 -10.16 -2.31 4.13
C LEU A 144 -11.18 -2.40 5.27
N LEU A 145 -12.38 -2.89 4.97
CA LEU A 145 -13.44 -3.05 5.96
C LEU A 145 -13.09 -4.11 7.01
N HIS A 146 -12.41 -5.19 6.63
CA HIS A 146 -11.93 -6.20 7.55
C HIS A 146 -10.89 -5.64 8.52
N ALA A 147 -9.89 -4.92 8.02
CA ALA A 147 -8.87 -4.28 8.84
C ALA A 147 -9.49 -3.23 9.78
N LEU A 148 -10.42 -2.41 9.28
CA LEU A 148 -11.18 -1.45 10.09
C LEU A 148 -11.97 -2.13 11.22
N SER A 149 -12.65 -3.25 10.91
CA SER A 149 -13.43 -4.01 11.90
C SER A 149 -12.54 -4.59 13.02
N ILE A 150 -11.33 -5.04 12.69
CA ILE A 150 -10.36 -5.51 13.68
C ILE A 150 -9.91 -4.33 14.55
N ALA A 151 -9.51 -3.22 13.93
CA ALA A 151 -8.99 -2.05 14.63
C ALA A 151 -10.01 -1.44 15.61
N ASP A 152 -11.26 -1.28 15.17
CA ASP A 152 -12.35 -0.74 16.00
C ASP A 152 -12.69 -1.70 17.16
N GLY A 153 -12.72 -2.99 16.87
CA GLY A 153 -12.89 -4.03 17.88
C GLY A 153 -11.82 -3.98 18.96
N GLU A 154 -10.55 -3.96 18.57
CA GLU A 154 -9.42 -3.91 19.50
C GLU A 154 -9.39 -2.62 20.32
N ALA A 155 -9.69 -1.47 19.70
CA ALA A 155 -9.76 -0.17 20.37
C ALA A 155 -10.88 -0.12 21.45
N THR A 156 -11.98 -0.83 21.22
CA THR A 156 -13.04 -0.98 22.23
C THR A 156 -12.59 -1.84 23.42
N GLY A 157 -11.63 -2.75 23.20
CA GLY A 157 -10.99 -3.58 24.22
C GLY A 157 -11.45 -5.05 24.22
N SER A 158 -10.73 -5.87 24.99
CA SER A 158 -10.88 -7.35 24.99
C SER A 158 -12.26 -7.88 25.38
N GLY A 159 -13.10 -7.07 26.02
CA GLY A 159 -14.50 -7.42 26.31
C GLY A 159 -15.42 -7.33 25.09
N ALA A 160 -15.09 -6.49 24.10
CA ALA A 160 -15.84 -6.31 22.87
C ALA A 160 -15.24 -7.07 21.67
N TRP A 161 -13.94 -7.36 21.72
CA TRP A 161 -13.20 -8.09 20.69
C TRP A 161 -12.37 -9.22 21.29
N SER A 162 -12.87 -10.45 21.13
CA SER A 162 -12.22 -11.68 21.59
C SER A 162 -11.58 -12.44 20.43
N ALA A 163 -10.64 -13.35 20.74
CA ALA A 163 -10.02 -14.22 19.73
C ALA A 163 -11.07 -15.00 18.92
N TRP A 164 -12.13 -15.48 19.58
CA TRP A 164 -13.25 -16.14 18.92
C TRP A 164 -13.98 -15.23 17.92
N LYS A 165 -14.27 -13.97 18.29
CA LYS A 165 -14.91 -13.01 17.39
C LYS A 165 -14.01 -12.67 16.20
N ALA A 166 -12.71 -12.53 16.43
CA ALA A 166 -11.74 -12.34 15.36
C ALA A 166 -11.74 -13.52 14.37
N THR A 167 -11.82 -14.76 14.86
CA THR A 167 -11.93 -15.96 14.00
C THR A 167 -13.21 -15.96 13.17
N LEU A 168 -14.36 -15.59 13.74
CA LEU A 168 -15.63 -15.53 13.00
C LEU A 168 -15.59 -14.49 11.89
N VAL A 169 -15.07 -13.28 12.17
CA VAL A 169 -14.94 -12.23 11.17
C VAL A 169 -13.97 -12.66 10.05
N ALA A 170 -12.85 -13.28 10.40
CA ALA A 170 -11.90 -13.81 9.42
C ALA A 170 -12.52 -14.92 8.55
N ASP A 171 -13.32 -15.83 9.13
CA ASP A 171 -13.99 -16.90 8.36
C ASP A 171 -15.04 -16.32 7.40
N LEU A 172 -15.82 -15.33 7.85
CA LEU A 172 -16.77 -14.62 6.98
C LEU A 172 -16.03 -13.97 5.80
N VAL A 173 -14.97 -13.20 6.06
CA VAL A 173 -14.20 -12.50 5.01
C VAL A 173 -13.58 -13.49 4.03
N ARG A 174 -13.03 -14.62 4.51
CA ARG A 174 -12.49 -15.68 3.65
C ARG A 174 -13.55 -16.24 2.71
N ARG A 175 -14.77 -16.47 3.19
CA ARG A 175 -15.89 -16.99 2.37
C ARG A 175 -16.38 -15.96 1.37
N VAL A 176 -16.54 -14.69 1.78
CA VAL A 176 -16.92 -13.60 0.88
C VAL A 176 -15.87 -13.42 -0.22
N ARG A 177 -14.58 -13.41 0.13
CA ARG A 177 -13.49 -13.36 -0.86
C ARG A 177 -13.57 -14.52 -1.85
N ALA A 178 -13.81 -15.75 -1.37
CA ALA A 178 -13.94 -16.92 -2.24
C ALA A 178 -15.17 -16.84 -3.16
N ALA A 179 -16.22 -16.13 -2.76
CA ALA A 179 -17.39 -15.89 -3.62
C ALA A 179 -17.17 -14.75 -4.64
N MET A 180 -16.24 -13.82 -4.36
CA MET A 180 -15.89 -12.71 -5.25
C MET A 180 -14.97 -13.10 -6.43
N THR A 181 -14.39 -14.31 -6.46
CA THR A 181 -13.35 -14.65 -7.44
C THR A 181 -13.88 -14.72 -8.87
N GLY A 182 -13.62 -13.65 -9.64
CA GLY A 182 -12.58 -13.63 -10.67
C GLY A 182 -11.46 -12.69 -10.23
N THR A 183 -10.26 -13.21 -9.95
CA THR A 183 -9.16 -12.43 -9.37
C THR A 183 -8.75 -11.29 -10.32
N THR A 184 -8.97 -10.04 -9.91
CA THR A 184 -8.42 -8.89 -10.63
C THR A 184 -6.97 -8.72 -10.18
N LEU A 185 -6.07 -9.49 -10.77
CA LEU A 185 -4.62 -9.23 -10.63
C LEU A 185 -4.33 -7.84 -11.22
N ALA A 186 -3.44 -7.07 -10.58
CA ALA A 186 -3.05 -5.75 -11.07
C ALA A 186 -2.47 -5.87 -12.48
N GLN A 187 -3.21 -5.44 -13.51
CA GLN A 187 -2.85 -5.71 -14.90
C GLN A 187 -1.44 -5.20 -15.24
N GLN A 188 -0.66 -6.03 -15.92
CA GLN A 188 0.67 -5.63 -16.41
C GLN A 188 0.56 -4.35 -17.28
N PRO A 189 1.50 -3.42 -17.17
CA PRO A 189 1.46 -2.17 -17.93
C PRO A 189 1.53 -2.47 -19.44
N GLU A 190 0.70 -1.79 -20.23
CA GLU A 190 0.78 -1.83 -21.69
C GLU A 190 1.81 -0.83 -22.21
N LEU A 191 2.58 -1.26 -23.22
CA LEU A 191 3.52 -0.36 -23.92
C LEU A 191 2.81 0.33 -25.07
N ASP A 192 3.16 1.57 -25.36
CA ASP A 192 2.70 2.26 -26.56
C ASP A 192 3.54 1.89 -27.82
N ALA A 193 3.17 2.42 -28.99
CA ALA A 193 3.86 2.13 -30.25
C ALA A 193 5.30 2.70 -30.30
N GLN A 194 5.53 3.85 -29.68
CA GLN A 194 6.82 4.53 -29.67
C GLN A 194 7.80 3.82 -28.72
N GLN A 195 7.33 3.41 -27.54
CA GLN A 195 8.07 2.61 -26.57
C GLN A 195 8.50 1.27 -27.17
N ARG A 196 7.60 0.59 -27.91
CA ARG A 196 7.94 -0.64 -28.64
C ARG A 196 9.03 -0.42 -29.68
N ALA A 197 8.92 0.62 -30.50
CA ALA A 197 9.93 0.94 -31.52
C ALA A 197 11.31 1.24 -30.91
N PHE A 198 11.37 1.94 -29.77
CA PHE A 198 12.64 2.17 -29.08
C PHE A 198 13.17 0.91 -28.39
N ALA A 199 12.31 0.07 -27.85
CA ALA A 199 12.70 -1.20 -27.24
C ALA A 199 13.34 -2.16 -28.26
N GLU A 200 12.93 -2.14 -29.52
CA GLU A 200 13.54 -2.93 -30.60
C GLU A 200 15.01 -2.56 -30.89
N VAL A 201 15.43 -1.33 -30.57
CA VAL A 201 16.82 -0.87 -30.76
C VAL A 201 17.78 -1.49 -29.74
N ALA A 202 17.27 -1.93 -28.58
CA ALA A 202 18.06 -2.50 -27.48
C ALA A 202 19.26 -1.63 -27.06
N ALA A 203 19.01 -0.33 -26.87
CA ALA A 203 19.98 0.64 -26.39
C ALA A 203 19.44 1.44 -25.21
N LEU A 204 20.33 1.87 -24.31
CA LEU A 204 19.95 2.71 -23.17
C LEU A 204 19.45 4.08 -23.64
N ARG A 205 18.24 4.42 -23.25
CA ARG A 205 17.58 5.71 -23.46
C ARG A 205 16.98 6.17 -22.14
N VAL A 206 17.14 7.45 -21.83
CA VAL A 206 16.52 8.10 -20.69
C VAL A 206 15.80 9.36 -21.17
N ALA A 207 14.56 9.55 -20.74
CA ALA A 207 13.82 10.79 -20.93
C ALA A 207 13.28 11.27 -19.59
N VAL A 208 13.33 12.58 -19.34
CA VAL A 208 12.86 13.20 -18.09
C VAL A 208 11.87 14.29 -18.44
N THR A 209 10.69 14.25 -17.83
CA THR A 209 9.64 15.25 -17.99
C THR A 209 9.22 15.76 -16.61
N MET A 210 9.31 17.06 -16.39
CA MET A 210 8.76 17.70 -15.19
C MET A 210 7.23 17.73 -15.30
N ARG A 211 6.55 17.29 -14.24
CA ARG A 211 5.12 17.54 -14.01
C ARG A 211 5.00 18.59 -12.90
N GLU A 212 3.77 19.03 -12.57
CA GLU A 212 3.52 20.15 -11.66
C GLU A 212 4.38 20.15 -10.38
N SER A 213 4.51 18.99 -9.72
CA SER A 213 5.29 18.83 -8.48
C SER A 213 6.24 17.63 -8.44
N ASP A 214 6.29 16.81 -9.50
CA ASP A 214 7.09 15.58 -9.58
C ASP A 214 7.78 15.45 -10.95
N TYR A 215 8.59 14.41 -11.11
CA TYR A 215 9.26 14.10 -12.37
C TYR A 215 8.84 12.72 -12.87
N ALA A 216 8.44 12.66 -14.14
CA ALA A 216 8.28 11.42 -14.87
C ALA A 216 9.57 11.08 -15.61
N ILE A 217 10.11 9.90 -15.39
CA ILE A 217 11.33 9.40 -16.03
C ILE A 217 10.99 8.14 -16.80
N GLU A 218 11.24 8.14 -18.10
CA GLU A 218 11.17 6.95 -18.95
C GLU A 218 12.59 6.42 -19.18
N ILE A 219 12.78 5.12 -18.93
CA ILE A 219 14.06 4.43 -19.15
C ILE A 219 13.80 3.20 -19.99
N ILE A 220 14.48 3.10 -21.13
CA ILE A 220 14.49 1.91 -21.98
C ILE A 220 15.93 1.42 -22.00
N ALA A 221 16.16 0.15 -21.69
CA ALA A 221 17.51 -0.41 -21.63
C ALA A 221 17.51 -1.89 -22.05
N PRO A 222 18.67 -2.44 -22.48
CA PRO A 222 18.82 -3.88 -22.66
C PRO A 222 18.40 -4.64 -21.41
N ASP A 223 17.49 -5.60 -21.56
CA ASP A 223 16.93 -6.33 -20.44
C ASP A 223 17.96 -7.31 -19.88
N LYS A 224 18.09 -7.33 -18.56
CA LYS A 224 18.94 -8.28 -17.85
C LYS A 224 18.46 -8.45 -16.41
N PRO A 225 18.71 -9.62 -15.79
CA PRO A 225 18.43 -9.82 -14.38
C PRO A 225 19.06 -8.72 -13.53
N GLY A 226 18.25 -8.15 -12.63
CA GLY A 226 18.66 -7.07 -11.74
C GLY A 226 18.56 -5.65 -12.30
N LEU A 227 18.17 -5.45 -13.56
CA LEU A 227 18.05 -4.10 -14.16
C LEU A 227 17.16 -3.16 -13.32
N LEU A 228 15.98 -3.62 -12.88
CA LEU A 228 15.08 -2.84 -12.02
C LEU A 228 15.79 -2.38 -10.73
N SER A 229 16.57 -3.27 -10.11
CA SER A 229 17.34 -2.98 -8.90
C SER A 229 18.40 -1.91 -9.17
N ILE A 230 19.19 -2.07 -10.24
CA ILE A 230 20.25 -1.12 -10.63
C ILE A 230 19.66 0.28 -10.81
N VAL A 231 18.58 0.40 -11.58
CA VAL A 231 17.93 1.70 -11.83
C VAL A 231 17.38 2.29 -10.54
N ALA A 232 16.68 1.51 -9.72
CA ALA A 232 16.19 1.97 -8.41
C ALA A 232 17.35 2.46 -7.51
N GLY A 233 18.49 1.78 -7.55
CA GLY A 233 19.71 2.18 -6.85
C GLY A 233 20.28 3.51 -7.33
N VAL A 234 20.35 3.72 -8.66
CA VAL A 234 20.81 4.98 -9.25
C VAL A 234 19.90 6.14 -8.86
N LEU A 235 18.58 5.96 -8.96
CA LEU A 235 17.60 6.97 -8.55
C LEU A 235 17.74 7.32 -7.05
N HIS A 236 17.93 6.30 -6.20
CA HIS A 236 18.15 6.50 -4.77
C HIS A 236 19.41 7.32 -4.47
N VAL A 237 20.52 7.02 -5.14
CA VAL A 237 21.79 7.77 -5.02
C VAL A 237 21.63 9.21 -5.53
N ALA A 238 20.90 9.38 -6.63
CA ALA A 238 20.54 10.69 -7.18
C ALA A 238 19.56 11.49 -6.32
N ARG A 239 19.13 10.94 -5.17
CA ARG A 239 18.19 11.55 -4.22
C ARG A 239 16.80 11.80 -4.83
N LEU A 240 16.38 10.87 -5.67
CA LEU A 240 15.05 10.82 -6.25
C LEU A 240 14.23 9.79 -5.48
N ASP A 241 13.20 10.26 -4.78
CA ASP A 241 12.31 9.42 -3.99
C ASP A 241 11.25 8.83 -4.92
N VAL A 242 11.28 7.50 -5.10
CA VAL A 242 10.36 6.79 -6.00
C VAL A 242 8.95 6.77 -5.39
N ARG A 243 7.99 7.36 -6.10
CA ARG A 243 6.57 7.33 -5.78
C ARG A 243 5.84 6.23 -6.51
N SER A 244 6.22 6.00 -7.76
CA SER A 244 5.72 4.88 -8.55
C SER A 244 6.76 4.41 -9.54
N ALA A 245 6.77 3.12 -9.82
CA ALA A 245 7.52 2.55 -10.94
C ALA A 245 6.67 1.50 -11.65
N ARG A 246 6.72 1.49 -12.97
CA ARG A 246 6.15 0.45 -13.82
C ARG A 246 7.25 -0.09 -14.71
N THR A 247 7.38 -1.40 -14.81
CA THR A 247 8.35 -2.04 -15.72
C THR A 247 7.69 -3.17 -16.48
N ARG A 248 8.14 -3.36 -17.73
CA ARG A 248 7.79 -4.52 -18.54
C ARG A 248 8.91 -4.85 -19.51
N SER A 249 9.28 -6.12 -19.54
CA SER A 249 10.16 -6.68 -20.56
C SER A 249 9.46 -6.79 -21.92
N HIS A 250 10.15 -6.39 -22.99
CA HIS A 250 9.70 -6.48 -24.37
C HIS A 250 10.88 -6.81 -25.30
N GLY A 251 10.85 -7.99 -25.91
CA GLY A 251 11.98 -8.49 -26.70
C GLY A 251 13.24 -8.62 -25.83
N ALA A 252 14.32 -7.96 -26.26
CA ALA A 252 15.61 -7.91 -25.54
C ALA A 252 15.77 -6.66 -24.66
N SER A 253 14.71 -5.89 -24.43
CA SER A 253 14.74 -4.63 -23.69
C SER A 253 13.70 -4.60 -22.58
N ALA A 254 13.95 -3.82 -21.53
CA ALA A 254 12.94 -3.45 -20.55
C ALA A 254 12.54 -2.00 -20.76
N VAL A 255 11.25 -1.72 -20.67
CA VAL A 255 10.69 -0.37 -20.65
C VAL A 255 10.22 -0.07 -19.23
N MET A 256 10.69 1.04 -18.68
CA MET A 256 10.42 1.44 -17.31
C MET A 256 9.92 2.89 -17.25
N GLU A 257 8.84 3.11 -16.53
CA GLU A 257 8.29 4.42 -16.23
C GLU A 257 8.37 4.66 -14.72
N TRP A 258 8.87 5.83 -14.33
CA TRP A 258 9.08 6.19 -12.94
C TRP A 258 8.45 7.53 -12.66
N ILE A 259 7.73 7.63 -11.55
CA ILE A 259 7.31 8.90 -10.97
C ILE A 259 8.12 9.11 -9.70
N VAL A 260 8.87 10.21 -9.64
CA VAL A 260 9.79 10.50 -8.54
C VAL A 260 9.60 11.91 -7.99
N ASN A 261 9.79 12.06 -6.69
CA ASN A 261 9.91 13.36 -6.04
C ASN A 261 11.37 13.69 -5.77
N LEU A 262 11.65 14.99 -5.74
CA LEU A 262 12.98 15.51 -5.46
C LEU A 262 13.15 15.73 -3.94
N ASP A 263 14.18 15.13 -3.34
CA ASP A 263 14.63 15.47 -1.97
C ASP A 263 14.94 16.99 -1.92
N PRO A 264 14.53 17.78 -0.89
CA PRO A 264 14.62 19.26 -0.88
C PRO A 264 15.99 19.89 -1.20
N HIS A 265 17.07 19.13 -1.17
CA HIS A 265 18.42 19.58 -1.50
C HIS A 265 19.06 18.83 -2.68
N ALA A 266 18.28 18.07 -3.43
CA ALA A 266 18.75 17.33 -4.59
C ALA A 266 18.83 18.21 -5.84
N PRO A 267 19.82 17.98 -6.71
CA PRO A 267 19.89 18.67 -7.99
C PRO A 267 18.74 18.25 -8.90
N ILE A 268 18.24 19.16 -9.73
CA ILE A 268 17.23 18.85 -10.75
C ILE A 268 17.74 17.70 -11.63
N PRO A 269 16.95 16.62 -11.82
CA PRO A 269 17.36 15.50 -12.66
C PRO A 269 17.41 15.93 -14.14
N THR A 270 18.47 15.51 -14.83
CA THR A 270 18.55 15.66 -16.30
C THR A 270 18.72 14.29 -16.94
N ALA A 271 18.23 14.15 -18.18
CA ALA A 271 18.31 12.90 -18.92
C ALA A 271 19.76 12.46 -19.11
N GLU A 272 20.68 13.39 -19.39
CA GLU A 272 22.10 13.10 -19.61
C GLU A 272 22.77 12.54 -18.36
N LYS A 273 22.58 13.17 -17.20
CA LYS A 273 23.19 12.72 -15.94
C LYS A 273 22.66 11.37 -15.50
N LEU A 274 21.35 11.13 -15.66
CA LEU A 274 20.75 9.83 -15.34
C LEU A 274 21.22 8.77 -16.33
N HIS A 275 21.35 9.10 -17.61
CA HIS A 275 21.89 8.19 -18.62
C HIS A 275 23.32 7.77 -18.28
N GLU A 276 24.22 8.72 -18.00
CA GLU A 276 25.61 8.45 -17.59
C GLU A 276 25.68 7.59 -16.32
N ALA A 277 24.86 7.91 -15.31
CA ALA A 277 24.85 7.16 -14.05
C ALA A 277 24.32 5.73 -14.22
N ILE A 278 23.28 5.54 -15.03
CA ILE A 278 22.74 4.21 -15.34
C ILE A 278 23.73 3.41 -16.18
N ASP A 279 24.30 4.00 -17.24
CA ASP A 279 25.29 3.33 -18.09
C ASP A 279 26.51 2.87 -17.29
N SER A 280 27.04 3.76 -16.44
CA SER A 280 28.13 3.42 -15.51
C SER A 280 27.75 2.26 -14.59
N ALA A 281 26.58 2.30 -13.96
CA ALA A 281 26.10 1.25 -13.07
C ALA A 281 25.78 -0.08 -13.77
N LEU A 282 25.42 -0.04 -15.05
CA LEU A 282 25.20 -1.24 -15.86
C LEU A 282 26.52 -1.96 -16.17
N ASN A 283 27.63 -1.22 -16.25
CA ASN A 283 28.97 -1.72 -16.53
C ASN A 283 29.73 -2.12 -15.25
N ASP A 284 29.63 -1.34 -14.18
CA ASP A 284 30.23 -1.63 -12.87
C ASP A 284 29.28 -1.30 -11.71
N GLN A 285 28.74 -2.34 -11.07
CA GLN A 285 27.82 -2.21 -9.95
C GLN A 285 28.52 -1.93 -8.62
N SER A 286 29.83 -2.16 -8.52
CA SER A 286 30.55 -2.15 -7.24
C SER A 286 30.62 -0.75 -6.62
N ASP A 287 30.70 0.30 -7.44
CA ASP A 287 30.65 1.68 -6.98
C ASP A 287 29.23 2.08 -6.56
N LEU A 288 28.21 1.69 -7.35
CA LEU A 288 26.81 1.93 -7.01
C LEU A 288 26.44 1.31 -5.64
N GLU A 289 26.80 0.05 -5.41
CA GLU A 289 26.54 -0.62 -4.13
C GLU A 289 27.16 0.12 -2.95
N LYS A 290 28.41 0.59 -3.07
CA LYS A 290 29.09 1.37 -2.02
C LYS A 290 28.34 2.67 -1.73
N GLN A 291 27.90 3.39 -2.77
CA GLN A 291 27.17 4.65 -2.62
C GLN A 291 25.81 4.45 -1.94
N ILE A 292 25.09 3.38 -2.31
CA ILE A 292 23.82 3.00 -1.69
C ILE A 292 24.04 2.69 -0.20
N GLN A 293 25.02 1.86 0.13
CA GLN A 293 25.30 1.50 1.54
C GLN A 293 25.70 2.71 2.38
N ALA A 294 26.52 3.61 1.83
CA ALA A 294 26.89 4.85 2.51
C ALA A 294 25.66 5.73 2.80
N ARG A 295 24.70 5.81 1.86
CA ARG A 295 23.46 6.56 2.05
C ARG A 295 22.55 5.91 3.09
N ILE A 296 22.33 4.59 3.02
CA ILE A 296 21.55 3.84 4.02
C ILE A 296 22.11 4.06 5.43
N ALA A 297 23.44 3.96 5.60
CA ALA A 297 24.10 4.19 6.88
C ALA A 297 23.91 5.63 7.42
N ALA A 298 23.79 6.63 6.53
CA ALA A 298 23.50 8.00 6.94
C ALA A 298 22.08 8.16 7.51
N TYR A 299 21.08 7.47 6.94
CA TYR A 299 19.69 7.50 7.41
C TYR A 299 19.46 6.70 8.70
N ALA A 300 20.23 5.62 8.92
CA ALA A 300 20.13 4.79 10.13
C ALA A 300 20.39 5.55 11.45
N LYS A 301 20.94 6.77 11.38
CA LYS A 301 21.17 7.65 12.53
C LYS A 301 19.91 8.36 13.03
N ARG A 302 18.79 8.27 12.32
CA ARG A 302 17.52 8.91 12.70
C ARG A 302 16.72 8.00 13.64
N PRO A 303 15.98 8.56 14.62
CA PRO A 303 15.07 7.77 15.44
C PRO A 303 14.05 7.05 14.55
N THR A 304 13.88 5.74 14.75
CA THR A 304 12.85 4.96 14.07
C THR A 304 11.58 4.91 14.91
N ILE A 305 10.44 4.88 14.25
CA ILE A 305 9.16 4.53 14.88
C ILE A 305 8.95 3.02 14.76
N PRO A 306 8.24 2.39 15.70
CA PRO A 306 7.75 1.04 15.49
C PRO A 306 6.87 1.00 14.24
N VAL A 307 7.15 0.07 13.34
CA VAL A 307 6.36 -0.18 12.13
C VAL A 307 5.93 -1.65 12.11
N PRO A 308 4.86 -2.01 11.38
CA PRO A 308 4.48 -3.42 11.22
C PRO A 308 5.63 -4.29 10.64
N PRO A 309 5.50 -5.63 10.59
CA PRO A 309 6.45 -6.52 9.91
C PRO A 309 6.14 -6.67 8.41
N LEU A 310 7.14 -6.98 7.58
CA LEU A 310 6.97 -7.16 6.11
C LEU A 310 5.90 -8.22 5.82
N GLU A 311 4.95 -7.91 4.95
CA GLU A 311 3.99 -8.88 4.43
C GLU A 311 4.28 -9.15 2.95
N VAL A 312 4.21 -10.42 2.55
CA VAL A 312 4.38 -10.83 1.16
C VAL A 312 3.28 -11.84 0.85
N GLU A 313 2.43 -11.51 -0.12
CA GLU A 313 1.38 -12.39 -0.63
C GLU A 313 1.81 -12.96 -1.99
N VAL A 314 1.52 -14.24 -2.20
CA VAL A 314 1.88 -14.96 -3.44
C VAL A 314 0.60 -15.36 -4.15
N PHE A 315 0.46 -14.89 -5.38
CA PHE A 315 -0.63 -15.29 -6.26
C PHE A 315 -0.10 -16.13 -7.41
N THR A 316 -0.75 -17.26 -7.65
CA THR A 316 -0.55 -18.08 -8.83
C THR A 316 -1.84 -18.06 -9.65
N SER A 317 -1.75 -17.64 -10.90
CA SER A 317 -2.89 -17.65 -11.82
C SER A 317 -2.54 -18.38 -13.09
N ALA A 318 -3.47 -19.19 -13.61
CA ALA A 318 -3.35 -19.81 -14.92
C ALA A 318 -3.46 -18.77 -16.07
N SER A 319 -3.85 -17.53 -15.78
CA SER A 319 -3.99 -16.44 -16.76
C SER A 319 -2.67 -15.70 -17.06
N THR A 320 -1.60 -15.99 -16.33
CA THR A 320 -0.30 -15.33 -16.46
C THR A 320 0.81 -16.36 -16.46
N ASP A 321 1.80 -16.23 -17.34
CA ASP A 321 3.00 -17.10 -17.36
C ASP A 321 4.01 -16.75 -16.26
N SER A 322 3.54 -16.19 -15.14
CA SER A 322 4.36 -15.67 -14.04
C SER A 322 3.71 -15.91 -12.70
N THR A 323 4.53 -16.01 -11.66
CA THR A 323 4.08 -15.94 -10.27
C THR A 323 4.04 -14.47 -9.85
N VAL A 324 2.99 -14.05 -9.16
CA VAL A 324 2.88 -12.67 -8.68
C VAL A 324 3.25 -12.63 -7.20
N LEU A 325 4.21 -11.79 -6.85
CA LEU A 325 4.58 -11.49 -5.47
C LEU A 325 4.13 -10.07 -5.16
N GLU A 326 3.23 -9.89 -4.21
CA GLU A 326 2.88 -8.58 -3.69
C GLU A 326 3.61 -8.37 -2.36
N VAL A 327 4.51 -7.40 -2.33
CA VAL A 327 5.36 -7.07 -1.18
C VAL A 327 4.85 -5.77 -0.56
N ARG A 328 4.50 -5.81 0.73
CA ARG A 328 4.00 -4.66 1.49
C ARG A 328 4.91 -4.37 2.68
N SER A 329 5.47 -3.16 2.73
CA SER A 329 6.43 -2.75 3.76
C SER A 329 6.41 -1.25 4.03
N HIS A 330 6.99 -0.84 5.16
CA HIS A 330 7.29 0.57 5.40
C HIS A 330 8.30 1.09 4.38
N ASP A 331 8.04 2.26 3.82
CA ASP A 331 8.98 2.92 2.93
C ASP A 331 10.28 3.26 3.67
N MET A 332 11.40 2.97 3.04
CA MET A 332 12.72 3.21 3.63
C MET A 332 13.78 3.43 2.55
N PRO A 333 14.88 4.13 2.89
CA PRO A 333 15.98 4.39 1.96
C PRO A 333 16.44 3.12 1.21
N GLY A 334 16.35 3.15 -0.11
CA GLY A 334 16.80 2.06 -0.99
C GLY A 334 15.93 0.82 -0.98
N LEU A 335 14.68 0.88 -0.49
CA LEU A 335 13.78 -0.29 -0.39
C LEU A 335 13.64 -1.06 -1.71
N LEU A 336 13.27 -0.38 -2.80
CA LEU A 336 13.06 -1.03 -4.09
C LEU A 336 14.33 -1.67 -4.66
N PHE A 337 15.50 -1.04 -4.46
CA PHE A 337 16.81 -1.65 -4.76
C PHE A 337 17.00 -2.94 -3.96
N ARG A 338 16.73 -2.93 -2.64
CA ARG A 338 16.87 -4.10 -1.77
C ARG A 338 15.93 -5.24 -2.17
N ILE A 339 14.68 -4.92 -2.53
CA ILE A 339 13.70 -5.90 -3.03
C ILE A 339 14.20 -6.52 -4.34
N GLY A 340 14.57 -5.69 -5.32
CA GLY A 340 15.06 -6.17 -6.62
C GLY A 340 16.36 -6.98 -6.50
N ASP A 341 17.30 -6.57 -5.65
CA ASP A 341 18.53 -7.31 -5.36
C ASP A 341 18.24 -8.66 -4.70
N ALA A 342 17.34 -8.70 -3.72
CA ALA A 342 16.93 -9.95 -3.07
C ALA A 342 16.32 -10.96 -4.06
N VAL A 343 15.43 -10.51 -4.94
CA VAL A 343 14.85 -11.37 -5.99
C VAL A 343 15.93 -11.85 -6.97
N THR A 344 16.81 -10.94 -7.40
CA THR A 344 17.90 -11.27 -8.35
C THR A 344 18.86 -12.31 -7.76
N ARG A 345 19.21 -12.20 -6.48
CA ARG A 345 20.07 -13.17 -5.77
C ARG A 345 19.43 -14.55 -5.65
N CYS A 346 18.10 -14.63 -5.66
CA CYS A 346 17.37 -15.91 -5.71
C CYS A 346 17.36 -16.55 -7.11
N ARG A 347 18.02 -15.92 -8.10
CA ARG A 347 18.06 -16.34 -9.51
C ARG A 347 16.65 -16.43 -10.09
N VAL A 348 15.85 -15.39 -9.83
CA VAL A 348 14.50 -15.20 -10.33
C VAL A 348 14.47 -13.92 -11.16
N ASP A 349 13.75 -13.95 -12.26
CA ASP A 349 13.64 -12.80 -13.17
C ASP A 349 12.36 -12.02 -12.90
N ILE A 350 12.41 -10.69 -13.03
CA ILE A 350 11.25 -9.78 -12.87
C ILE A 350 10.82 -9.32 -14.26
N ARG A 351 9.74 -9.92 -14.78
CA ARG A 351 9.21 -9.61 -16.12
C ARG A 351 8.39 -8.34 -16.17
N SER A 352 7.74 -8.02 -15.05
CA SER A 352 6.99 -6.80 -14.87
C SER A 352 6.89 -6.45 -13.39
N ALA A 353 6.77 -5.17 -13.08
CA ALA A 353 6.45 -4.71 -11.73
C ALA A 353 5.58 -3.46 -11.77
N ILE A 354 4.77 -3.32 -10.72
CA ILE A 354 4.01 -2.11 -10.39
C ILE A 354 4.35 -1.78 -8.95
N VAL A 355 5.01 -0.65 -8.75
CA VAL A 355 5.49 -0.16 -7.46
C VAL A 355 4.74 1.12 -7.15
N THR A 356 4.23 1.23 -5.92
CA THR A 356 3.55 2.42 -5.45
C THR A 356 3.90 2.71 -3.99
N THR A 357 4.24 3.95 -3.69
CA THR A 357 4.47 4.43 -2.32
C THR A 357 3.33 5.34 -1.89
N LEU A 358 2.56 4.91 -0.89
CA LEU A 358 1.42 5.63 -0.30
C LEU A 358 1.79 6.13 1.09
N GLY A 359 2.17 7.41 1.17
CA GLY A 359 2.63 8.01 2.42
C GLY A 359 3.93 7.37 2.90
N ALA A 360 3.82 6.51 3.92
CA ALA A 360 4.95 5.81 4.54
C ALA A 360 4.93 4.28 4.29
N GLU A 361 4.01 3.78 3.46
CA GLU A 361 3.95 2.38 3.06
C GLU A 361 4.27 2.25 1.57
N ALA A 362 4.96 1.19 1.21
CA ALA A 362 5.28 0.78 -0.15
C ALA A 362 4.57 -0.54 -0.46
N ILE A 363 3.98 -0.61 -1.66
CA ILE A 363 3.28 -1.77 -2.19
C ILE A 363 3.86 -2.09 -3.57
N ASP A 364 4.57 -3.20 -3.65
CA ASP A 364 5.30 -3.62 -4.84
C ASP A 364 4.72 -4.94 -5.35
N THR A 365 4.03 -4.88 -6.49
CA THR A 365 3.56 -6.07 -7.21
C THR A 365 4.59 -6.48 -8.24
N LEU A 366 5.21 -7.64 -8.08
CA LEU A 366 6.25 -8.19 -8.94
C LEU A 366 5.74 -9.43 -9.69
N TYR A 367 5.80 -9.39 -11.02
CA TYR A 367 5.58 -10.54 -11.88
C TYR A 367 6.90 -11.26 -12.13
N VAL A 368 7.07 -12.40 -11.49
CA VAL A 368 8.34 -13.13 -11.46
C VAL A 368 8.28 -14.48 -12.16
N THR A 369 9.40 -14.87 -12.76
CA THR A 369 9.57 -16.15 -13.46
C THR A 369 10.90 -16.81 -13.12
N GLU A 370 11.02 -18.12 -13.36
CA GLU A 370 12.34 -18.75 -13.41
C GLU A 370 13.16 -18.11 -14.55
N ILE A 371 14.50 -18.14 -14.46
CA ILE A 371 15.38 -17.61 -15.53
C ILE A 371 15.15 -18.32 -16.86
N ALA A 372 14.79 -19.60 -16.82
CA ALA A 372 14.44 -20.38 -18.01
C ALA A 372 13.03 -20.07 -18.56
N GLY A 373 12.28 -19.17 -17.91
CA GLY A 373 10.89 -18.85 -18.18
C GLY A 373 9.90 -19.68 -17.38
N GLY A 374 8.66 -19.21 -17.34
CA GLY A 374 7.55 -19.86 -16.64
C GLY A 374 7.42 -19.48 -15.15
N PRO A 375 6.27 -19.78 -14.53
CA PRO A 375 5.99 -19.43 -13.15
C PRO A 375 6.86 -20.25 -12.18
N LEU A 376 7.09 -19.70 -10.99
CA LEU A 376 7.79 -20.38 -9.91
C LEU A 376 6.93 -21.53 -9.36
N THR A 377 7.59 -22.62 -8.95
CA THR A 377 6.92 -23.62 -8.09
C THR A 377 6.61 -23.01 -6.73
N ARG A 378 5.68 -23.61 -5.98
CA ARG A 378 5.32 -23.13 -4.64
C ARG A 378 6.52 -23.09 -3.70
N GLU A 379 7.36 -24.13 -3.72
CA GLU A 379 8.58 -24.21 -2.92
C GLU A 379 9.58 -23.09 -3.26
N ARG A 380 9.74 -22.78 -4.56
CA ARG A 380 10.60 -21.68 -5.02
C ARG A 380 10.05 -20.31 -4.62
N ALA A 381 8.73 -20.11 -4.72
CA ALA A 381 8.10 -18.89 -4.26
C ALA A 381 8.30 -18.68 -2.75
N ASP A 382 8.12 -19.73 -1.94
CA ASP A 382 8.34 -19.69 -0.49
C ASP A 382 9.81 -19.39 -0.13
N GLU A 383 10.78 -19.91 -0.90
CA GLU A 383 12.20 -19.59 -0.75
C GLU A 383 12.47 -18.08 -0.98
N VAL A 384 11.94 -17.51 -2.07
CA VAL A 384 12.09 -16.07 -2.37
C VAL A 384 11.46 -15.21 -1.27
N VAL A 385 10.26 -15.57 -0.80
CA VAL A 385 9.58 -14.88 0.30
C VAL A 385 10.43 -14.93 1.58
N GLY A 386 11.03 -16.08 1.89
CA GLY A 386 11.95 -16.24 3.02
C GLY A 386 13.14 -15.29 2.92
N ARG A 387 13.78 -15.22 1.75
CA ARG A 387 14.92 -14.32 1.50
C ARG A 387 14.56 -12.85 1.57
N LEU A 388 13.42 -12.45 1.01
CA LEU A 388 12.90 -11.08 1.13
C LEU A 388 12.73 -10.68 2.61
N ARG A 389 12.13 -11.57 3.42
CA ARG A 389 11.96 -11.36 4.86
C ARG A 389 13.28 -11.27 5.62
N GLU A 390 14.30 -12.03 5.23
CA GLU A 390 15.63 -11.97 5.85
C GLU A 390 16.36 -10.66 5.51
N MET A 391 16.34 -10.26 4.23
CA MET A 391 17.10 -9.11 3.75
C MET A 391 16.48 -7.76 4.08
N LEU A 392 15.17 -7.71 4.34
CA LEU A 392 14.41 -6.48 4.63
C LEU A 392 14.06 -6.30 6.11
N ARG A 393 14.61 -7.14 7.00
CA ARG A 393 14.49 -6.99 8.45
C ARG A 393 15.22 -5.78 9.00
#